data_AF-A0A4D9EMT0-F1
#
_entry.id   AF-A0A4D9EMT0-F1
#
_cell.length_a   1.000
_cell.length_b   1.000
_cell.length_c   1.000
_cell.angle_alpha   90.00
_cell.angle_beta   90.00
_cell.angle_gamma   90.00
#
_symmetry.space_group_name_H-M   'P 1'
#
loop_
_entity.id
_entity.type
_entity.pdbx_description
1 polymer ?
#
loop_
_entity_poly.entity_id
_entity_poly.type
_entity_poly.pdbx_seq_one_letter_code
_entity_poly.pdbx_strand_id
1 'polypeptide(L)'
;MEINAVAIGGDGTQWALVRGKQVPGGAEEAARLLVMGLLTILKKMRQKERELRLLMLGLDNAGKTTILKKFNGEDIDTISPTLGFNIKTLEHRGFKLNIWDVGGQTSLRSYWRNYFESTDGLIWVVDSADQQRLQVCKQELQSLLVEERLAGATLLIFANKQDLPGALSSNAIREALELDSIKSHHWCIQACSAFTGENLLTGIDWLLDDISSRIFTTD
;
A
#
# COMPACT_ATOMS: atom_id res chain seq x y z
N MET A 1 6.22 -2.24 33.44
CA MET A 1 5.87 -0.84 33.79
C MET A 1 5.67 -0.84 35.29
N GLU A 2 6.55 -0.17 36.03
CA GLU A 2 6.59 -0.28 37.49
C GLU A 2 6.23 1.06 38.14
N ILE A 3 5.36 0.98 39.15
CA ILE A 3 5.13 2.06 40.11
C ILE A 3 6.18 1.89 41.19
N ASN A 4 7.07 2.86 41.36
CA ASN A 4 8.27 2.67 42.16
C ASN A 4 8.05 3.00 43.66
N ALA A 5 7.06 3.84 43.97
CA ALA A 5 6.71 4.20 45.35
C ALA A 5 5.37 4.97 45.40
N VAL A 6 4.74 4.95 46.58
CA VAL A 6 3.54 5.75 46.93
C VAL A 6 3.86 6.55 48.19
N ALA A 7 3.53 7.84 48.22
CA ALA A 7 3.77 8.73 49.34
C ALA A 7 2.55 9.61 49.64
N ILE A 8 2.43 10.05 50.89
CA ILE A 8 1.36 10.95 51.36
C ILE A 8 2.00 12.28 51.78
N GLY A 9 1.55 13.38 51.19
CA GLY A 9 1.98 14.74 51.54
C GLY A 9 1.46 15.18 52.90
N GLY A 10 2.10 16.19 53.50
CA GLY A 10 1.71 16.72 54.82
C GLY A 10 0.31 17.36 54.85
N ASP A 11 -0.29 17.58 53.68
CA ASP A 11 -1.66 18.05 53.43
C ASP A 11 -2.68 16.89 53.25
N GLY A 12 -2.23 15.64 53.34
CA GLY A 12 -3.04 14.44 53.11
C GLY A 12 -3.12 14.02 51.64
N THR A 13 -2.51 14.75 50.71
CA THR A 13 -2.57 14.44 49.28
C THR A 13 -1.70 13.24 48.96
N GLN A 14 -2.24 12.22 48.29
CA GLN A 14 -1.50 11.03 47.87
C GLN A 14 -0.83 11.22 46.50
N TRP A 15 0.40 10.76 46.37
CA TRP A 15 1.20 10.82 45.14
C TRP A 15 1.88 9.49 44.87
N ALA A 16 2.02 9.13 43.60
CA ALA A 16 2.82 7.98 43.16
C ALA A 16 4.01 8.43 42.31
N LEU A 17 5.11 7.68 42.37
CA LEU A 17 6.29 7.91 41.54
C LEU A 17 6.31 6.93 40.36
N VAL A 18 6.16 7.48 39.15
CA VAL A 18 6.24 6.73 37.89
C VAL A 18 7.41 7.26 37.08
N ARG A 19 8.44 6.42 36.86
CA ARG A 19 9.69 6.81 36.15
C ARG A 19 10.30 8.14 36.66
N GLY A 20 10.31 8.33 37.99
CA GLY A 20 10.89 9.51 38.63
C GLY A 20 10.04 10.79 38.56
N LYS A 21 8.81 10.72 38.03
CA LYS A 21 7.85 11.85 38.05
C LYS A 21 6.76 11.61 39.11
N GLN A 22 6.41 12.65 39.86
CA GLN A 22 5.28 12.64 40.78
C GLN A 22 3.95 12.70 40.01
N VAL A 23 3.03 11.80 40.36
CA VAL A 23 1.68 11.71 39.82
C VAL A 23 0.68 11.93 40.96
N PRO A 24 -0.20 12.96 40.87
CA PRO A 24 -1.27 13.19 41.85
C PRO A 24 -2.28 12.05 41.86
N GLY A 25 -2.91 11.79 43.01
CA GLY A 25 -3.99 10.80 43.13
C GLY A 25 -3.53 9.39 43.51
N GLY A 26 -2.28 9.23 43.95
CA GLY A 26 -1.76 7.96 44.46
C GLY A 26 -1.61 6.86 43.41
N ALA A 27 -1.58 5.60 43.88
CA ALA A 27 -1.30 4.44 43.03
C ALA A 27 -2.40 4.15 42.00
N GLU A 28 -3.67 4.39 42.34
CA GLU A 28 -4.80 4.09 41.44
C GLU A 28 -4.81 5.01 40.22
N GLU A 29 -4.60 6.31 40.42
CA GLU A 29 -4.52 7.29 39.32
C GLU A 29 -3.28 7.05 38.45
N ALA A 30 -2.14 6.71 39.08
CA ALA A 30 -0.94 6.31 38.35
C ALA A 30 -1.13 5.05 37.51
N ALA A 31 -1.85 4.04 38.02
CA ALA A 31 -2.20 2.84 37.27
C ALA A 31 -3.14 3.15 36.10
N ARG A 32 -4.15 4.01 36.30
CA ARG A 32 -5.05 4.48 35.21
C ARG A 32 -4.28 5.18 34.11
N LEU A 33 -3.36 6.09 34.46
CA LEU A 33 -2.54 6.81 33.48
C LEU A 33 -1.57 5.88 32.73
N LEU A 34 -0.99 4.89 33.40
CA LEU A 34 -0.15 3.87 32.76
C LEU A 34 -0.94 2.99 31.78
N VAL A 35 -2.12 2.52 32.18
CA VAL A 35 -3.02 1.76 31.31
C VAL A 35 -3.47 2.60 30.12
N MET A 36 -3.87 3.85 30.35
CA MET A 36 -4.27 4.77 29.28
C MET A 36 -3.11 5.10 28.32
N GLY A 37 -1.88 5.22 28.85
CA GLY A 37 -0.66 5.36 28.06
C GLY A 37 -0.38 4.13 27.20
N LEU A 38 -0.43 2.92 27.76
CA LEU A 38 -0.26 1.66 27.03
C LEU A 38 -1.36 1.49 25.96
N LEU A 39 -2.62 1.74 26.30
CA LEU A 39 -3.74 1.71 25.34
C LEU A 39 -3.54 2.71 24.20
N THR A 40 -2.99 3.89 24.48
CA THR A 40 -2.65 4.87 23.45
C THR A 40 -1.54 4.37 22.53
N ILE A 41 -0.51 3.71 23.08
CA ILE A 41 0.57 3.08 22.29
C ILE A 41 0.00 1.95 21.41
N LEU A 42 -0.77 1.03 21.99
CA LEU A 42 -1.41 -0.07 21.27
C LEU A 42 -2.37 0.43 20.19
N LYS A 43 -3.14 1.49 20.46
CA LYS A 43 -4.01 2.12 19.47
C LYS A 43 -3.21 2.77 18.34
N LYS A 44 -2.08 3.43 18.64
CA LYS A 44 -1.17 4.00 17.63
C LYS A 44 -0.48 2.92 16.80
N MET A 45 -0.09 1.79 17.40
CA MET A 45 0.46 0.64 16.69
C MET A 45 -0.58 0.04 15.74
N ARG A 46 -1.80 -0.21 16.24
CA ARG A 46 -2.92 -0.70 15.42
C ARG A 46 -3.37 0.26 14.32
N GLN A 47 -3.26 1.57 14.53
CA GLN A 47 -3.50 2.56 13.48
C GLN A 47 -2.41 2.55 12.42
N LYS A 48 -1.13 2.39 12.81
CA LYS A 48 -0.03 2.19 11.87
C LYS A 48 -0.17 0.89 11.05
N GLU A 49 -0.63 -0.20 11.66
CA GLU A 49 -0.93 -1.46 10.96
C GLU A 49 -1.98 -1.31 9.84
N ARG A 50 -2.72 -0.19 9.81
CA ARG A 50 -3.74 0.09 8.80
C ARG A 50 -3.34 1.19 7.81
N GLU A 51 -2.13 1.73 7.90
CA GLU A 51 -1.59 2.62 6.88
C GLU A 51 -0.70 1.81 5.94
N LEU A 52 -1.09 1.70 4.67
CA LEU A 52 -0.36 0.93 3.66
C LEU A 52 0.23 1.84 2.60
N ARG A 53 1.45 1.55 2.17
CA ARG A 53 2.13 2.21 1.06
C ARG A 53 2.06 1.32 -0.19
N LEU A 54 1.32 1.80 -1.18
CA LEU A 54 1.15 1.11 -2.46
C LEU A 54 1.94 1.86 -3.54
N LEU A 55 2.74 1.12 -4.29
CA LEU A 55 3.52 1.65 -5.41
C LEU A 55 2.88 1.20 -6.73
N MET A 56 2.45 2.14 -7.57
CA MET A 56 1.82 1.86 -8.86
C MET A 56 2.79 2.14 -10.00
N LEU A 57 3.21 1.06 -10.68
CA LEU A 57 4.14 1.07 -11.80
C LEU A 57 3.54 0.37 -13.03
N GLY A 58 4.25 0.45 -14.15
CA GLY A 58 3.79 -0.01 -15.45
C GLY A 58 4.31 0.91 -16.55
N LEU A 59 4.22 0.47 -17.80
CA LEU A 59 4.66 1.30 -18.94
C LEU A 59 3.85 2.59 -19.04
N ASP A 60 4.40 3.58 -19.75
CA ASP A 60 3.64 4.75 -20.17
C ASP A 60 2.38 4.35 -20.95
N ASN A 61 1.34 5.17 -20.82
CA ASN A 61 0.01 4.93 -21.38
C ASN A 61 -0.76 3.72 -20.81
N ALA A 62 -0.22 2.96 -19.85
CA ALA A 62 -0.94 1.81 -19.26
C ALA A 62 -2.22 2.19 -18.48
N GLY A 63 -2.38 3.46 -18.09
CA GLY A 63 -3.57 3.97 -17.39
C GLY A 63 -3.41 4.15 -15.88
N LYS A 64 -2.18 4.19 -15.35
CA LYS A 64 -1.89 4.34 -13.92
C LYS A 64 -2.55 5.57 -13.28
N THR A 65 -2.29 6.75 -13.83
CA THR A 65 -2.89 8.01 -13.37
C THR A 65 -4.42 8.01 -13.53
N THR A 66 -4.95 7.36 -14.57
CA THR A 66 -6.39 7.18 -14.76
C THR A 66 -7.00 6.36 -13.63
N ILE A 67 -6.38 5.24 -13.24
CA ILE A 67 -6.81 4.41 -12.10
C ILE A 67 -6.81 5.25 -10.82
N LEU A 68 -5.72 5.98 -10.55
CA LEU A 68 -5.60 6.80 -9.35
C LEU A 68 -6.68 7.88 -9.27
N LYS A 69 -6.91 8.60 -10.36
CA LYS A 69 -7.97 9.60 -10.47
C LYS A 69 -9.36 8.99 -10.32
N LYS A 70 -9.60 7.83 -10.95
CA LYS A 70 -10.89 7.12 -10.87
C LYS A 70 -11.22 6.72 -9.44
N PHE A 71 -10.25 6.22 -8.67
CA PHE A 71 -10.45 5.93 -7.25
C PHE A 71 -10.80 7.17 -6.43
N ASN A 72 -10.24 8.33 -6.79
CA ASN A 72 -10.51 9.57 -6.07
C ASN A 72 -11.76 10.31 -6.57
N GLY A 73 -12.52 9.73 -7.52
CA GLY A 73 -13.68 10.39 -8.13
C GLY A 73 -13.31 11.65 -8.92
N GLU A 74 -12.07 11.77 -9.36
CA GLU A 74 -11.58 12.90 -10.16
C GLU A 74 -11.91 12.73 -11.65
N ASP A 75 -11.96 13.85 -12.36
CA ASP A 75 -12.12 13.87 -13.81
C ASP A 75 -10.92 13.23 -14.53
N ILE A 76 -11.24 12.33 -15.46
CA ILE A 76 -10.32 11.52 -16.26
C ILE A 76 -10.26 11.95 -17.73
N ASP A 77 -11.02 12.96 -18.16
CA ASP A 77 -11.11 13.38 -19.57
C ASP A 77 -9.79 13.98 -20.08
N THR A 78 -9.04 14.64 -19.18
CA THR A 78 -7.72 15.21 -19.50
C THR A 78 -6.63 14.60 -18.60
N ILE A 79 -5.85 13.69 -19.19
CA ILE A 79 -4.71 13.07 -18.53
C ILE A 79 -3.49 13.22 -19.42
N SER A 80 -2.52 14.00 -18.94
CA SER A 80 -1.20 14.14 -19.57
C SER A 80 -0.23 13.08 -19.04
N PRO A 81 0.79 12.69 -19.81
CA PRO A 81 1.84 11.80 -19.33
C PRO A 81 2.52 12.35 -18.07
N THR A 82 2.64 11.51 -17.04
CA THR A 82 3.28 11.87 -15.78
C THR A 82 4.80 11.95 -15.94
N LEU A 83 5.38 13.15 -15.69
CA LEU A 83 6.83 13.41 -15.78
C LEU A 83 7.60 13.10 -14.48
N GLY A 84 6.89 12.77 -13.41
CA GLY A 84 7.47 12.46 -12.09
C GLY A 84 6.61 11.46 -11.36
N PHE A 85 5.98 11.88 -10.26
CA PHE A 85 5.06 11.04 -9.49
C PHE A 85 3.91 11.86 -8.92
N ASN A 86 2.81 11.18 -8.61
CA ASN A 86 1.68 11.69 -7.83
C ASN A 86 1.52 10.83 -6.57
N ILE A 87 1.11 11.46 -5.47
CA ILE A 87 0.73 10.75 -4.25
C ILE A 87 -0.72 11.09 -3.94
N LYS A 88 -1.53 10.07 -3.71
CA LYS A 88 -2.86 10.23 -3.13
C LYS A 88 -3.02 9.28 -1.96
N THR A 89 -3.67 9.79 -0.92
CA THR A 89 -4.08 9.00 0.22
C THR A 89 -5.57 8.73 0.08
N LEU A 90 -5.95 7.46 0.06
CA LEU A 90 -7.34 7.01 -0.01
C LEU A 90 -7.70 6.23 1.25
N GLU A 91 -8.96 6.27 1.65
CA GLU A 91 -9.48 5.40 2.72
C GLU A 91 -10.36 4.33 2.11
N HIS A 92 -10.04 3.06 2.38
CA HIS A 92 -10.82 1.92 1.92
C HIS A 92 -10.80 0.79 2.95
N ARG A 93 -11.96 0.25 3.31
CA ARG A 93 -12.11 -0.84 4.32
C ARG A 93 -11.39 -0.57 5.66
N GLY A 94 -11.30 0.70 6.05
CA GLY A 94 -10.62 1.11 7.28
C GLY A 94 -9.09 1.12 7.18
N PHE A 95 -8.53 0.88 6.00
CA PHE A 95 -7.13 1.12 5.67
C PHE A 95 -6.96 2.50 5.05
N LYS A 96 -5.81 3.11 5.30
CA LYS A 96 -5.36 4.33 4.66
C LYS A 96 -4.27 3.97 3.65
N LEU A 97 -4.60 4.08 2.37
CA LEU A 97 -3.77 3.66 1.24
C LEU A 97 -3.02 4.87 0.69
N ASN A 98 -1.72 4.93 0.92
CA ASN A 98 -0.83 5.94 0.32
C ASN A 98 -0.32 5.40 -1.02
N ILE A 99 -0.98 5.80 -2.11
CA ILE A 99 -0.71 5.32 -3.46
C ILE A 99 0.25 6.27 -4.17
N TRP A 100 1.38 5.73 -4.62
CA TRP A 100 2.40 6.41 -5.40
C TRP A 100 2.26 6.03 -6.88
N ASP A 101 1.73 6.92 -7.71
CA ASP A 101 1.66 6.79 -9.17
C ASP A 101 2.91 7.40 -9.80
N VAL A 102 3.74 6.60 -10.46
CA VAL A 102 5.03 7.05 -11.03
C VAL A 102 5.00 6.99 -12.55
N GLY A 103 5.59 8.00 -13.21
CA GLY A 103 5.72 8.06 -14.67
C GLY A 103 6.37 6.80 -15.26
N GLY A 104 5.79 6.29 -16.35
CA GLY A 104 6.22 5.02 -16.98
C GLY A 104 7.02 5.17 -18.28
N GLN A 105 7.32 6.41 -18.69
CA GLN A 105 8.09 6.65 -19.92
C GLN A 105 9.48 6.06 -19.77
N THR A 106 10.05 5.52 -20.86
CA THR A 106 11.36 4.87 -20.85
C THR A 106 12.46 5.72 -20.18
N SER A 107 12.49 7.04 -20.44
CA SER A 107 13.44 7.98 -19.85
C SER A 107 13.31 8.13 -18.33
N LEU A 108 12.16 7.78 -17.76
CA LEU A 108 11.85 7.94 -16.33
C LEU A 108 12.01 6.66 -15.51
N ARG A 109 12.05 5.47 -16.15
CA ARG A 109 12.07 4.17 -15.43
C ARG A 109 13.31 3.98 -14.56
N SER A 110 14.44 4.59 -14.94
CA SER A 110 15.68 4.58 -14.13
C SER A 110 15.52 5.23 -12.74
N TYR A 111 14.47 6.04 -12.54
CA TYR A 111 14.14 6.69 -11.27
C TYR A 111 13.15 5.89 -10.42
N TRP A 112 12.52 4.81 -10.93
CA TRP A 112 11.56 3.99 -10.17
C TRP A 112 12.15 3.49 -8.85
N ARG A 113 13.44 3.12 -8.88
CA ARG A 113 14.21 2.66 -7.71
C ARG A 113 14.25 3.64 -6.54
N ASN A 114 13.93 4.91 -6.76
CA ASN A 114 13.86 5.90 -5.69
C ASN A 114 12.59 5.75 -4.83
N TYR A 115 11.64 4.91 -5.26
CA TYR A 115 10.32 4.76 -4.63
C TYR A 115 10.05 3.35 -4.08
N PHE A 116 11.03 2.43 -4.12
CA PHE A 116 10.84 1.03 -3.70
C PHE A 116 10.75 0.86 -2.18
N GLU A 117 11.48 1.69 -1.44
CA GLU A 117 11.54 1.63 0.04
C GLU A 117 10.15 1.62 0.68
N SER A 118 9.98 0.74 1.67
CA SER A 118 8.74 0.61 2.46
C SER A 118 7.48 0.36 1.62
N THR A 119 7.54 -0.44 0.55
CA THR A 119 6.36 -0.78 -0.27
C THR A 119 5.67 -2.04 0.27
N ASP A 120 4.41 -1.91 0.68
CA ASP A 120 3.60 -3.05 1.15
C ASP A 120 2.95 -3.82 -0.02
N GLY A 121 2.60 -3.09 -1.08
CA GLY A 121 2.00 -3.63 -2.29
C GLY A 121 2.49 -2.93 -3.56
N LEU A 122 2.85 -3.72 -4.56
CA LEU A 122 3.21 -3.29 -5.91
C LEU A 122 2.00 -3.52 -6.84
N ILE A 123 1.50 -2.45 -7.44
CA ILE A 123 0.47 -2.50 -8.47
C ILE A 123 1.14 -2.35 -9.83
N TRP A 124 1.14 -3.40 -10.64
CA TRP A 124 1.66 -3.41 -12.00
C TRP A 124 0.52 -3.25 -13.00
N VAL A 125 0.48 -2.13 -13.72
CA VAL A 125 -0.59 -1.83 -14.69
C VAL A 125 -0.13 -2.15 -16.11
N VAL A 126 -0.93 -2.96 -16.80
CA VAL A 126 -0.70 -3.44 -18.16
C VAL A 126 -1.77 -2.88 -19.08
N ASP A 127 -1.37 -2.30 -20.21
CA ASP A 127 -2.29 -1.98 -21.31
C ASP A 127 -2.63 -3.27 -22.06
N SER A 128 -3.86 -3.78 -21.88
CA SER A 128 -4.26 -5.04 -22.50
C SER A 128 -4.41 -4.95 -24.03
N ALA A 129 -4.56 -3.74 -24.59
CA ALA A 129 -4.67 -3.53 -26.03
C ALA A 129 -3.29 -3.38 -26.71
N ASP A 130 -2.22 -3.25 -25.94
CA ASP A 130 -0.87 -2.98 -26.45
C ASP A 130 0.00 -4.24 -26.52
N GLN A 131 -0.35 -5.10 -27.47
CA GLN A 131 0.33 -6.39 -27.65
C GLN A 131 1.80 -6.23 -28.04
N GLN A 132 2.15 -5.14 -28.75
CA GLN A 132 3.51 -4.90 -29.24
C GLN A 132 4.50 -4.64 -28.11
N ARG A 133 4.05 -4.05 -27.00
CA ARG A 133 4.90 -3.72 -25.85
C ARG A 133 4.84 -4.75 -24.72
N LEU A 134 4.11 -5.85 -24.85
CA LEU A 134 4.03 -6.89 -23.81
C LEU A 134 5.41 -7.47 -23.44
N GLN A 135 6.29 -7.67 -24.42
CA GLN A 135 7.64 -8.18 -24.13
C GLN A 135 8.46 -7.20 -23.28
N VAL A 136 8.34 -5.89 -23.54
CA VAL A 136 8.99 -4.85 -22.73
C VAL A 136 8.33 -4.80 -21.35
N CYS A 137 7.00 -4.90 -21.29
CA CYS A 137 6.24 -4.96 -20.04
C CYS A 137 6.71 -6.12 -19.14
N LYS A 138 6.91 -7.31 -19.73
CA LYS A 138 7.48 -8.47 -19.03
C LYS A 138 8.87 -8.19 -18.50
N GLN A 139 9.77 -7.67 -19.33
CA GLN A 139 11.15 -7.40 -18.92
C GLN A 139 11.24 -6.42 -17.75
N GLU A 140 10.44 -5.35 -17.78
CA GLU A 140 10.37 -4.37 -16.70
C GLU A 140 9.73 -4.95 -15.43
N LEU A 141 8.70 -5.81 -15.55
CA LEU A 141 8.15 -6.50 -14.37
C LEU A 141 9.20 -7.42 -13.74
N GLN A 142 9.88 -8.23 -14.55
CA GLN A 142 10.88 -9.17 -14.04
C GLN A 142 12.08 -8.46 -13.39
N SER A 143 12.49 -7.29 -13.90
CA SER A 143 13.55 -6.49 -13.26
C SER A 143 13.13 -5.94 -11.91
N LEU A 144 11.84 -5.62 -11.71
CA LEU A 144 11.31 -5.20 -10.40
C LEU A 144 11.27 -6.34 -9.39
N LEU A 145 10.93 -7.56 -9.81
CA LEU A 145 10.75 -8.70 -8.90
C LEU A 145 12.05 -9.28 -8.34
N VAL A 146 13.21 -8.81 -8.82
CA VAL A 146 14.52 -9.16 -8.26
C VAL A 146 15.09 -8.07 -7.34
N GLU A 147 14.40 -6.94 -7.18
CA GLU A 147 14.83 -5.86 -6.30
C GLU A 147 14.56 -6.22 -4.84
N GLU A 148 15.62 -6.29 -4.03
CA GLU A 148 15.53 -6.63 -2.59
C GLU A 148 14.60 -5.68 -1.82
N ARG A 149 14.53 -4.41 -2.24
CA ARG A 149 13.66 -3.40 -1.59
C ARG A 149 12.16 -3.59 -1.88
N LEU A 150 11.82 -4.45 -2.85
CA LEU A 150 10.45 -4.87 -3.12
C LEU A 150 10.16 -6.27 -2.59
N ALA A 151 11.15 -6.94 -2.00
CA ALA A 151 10.95 -8.26 -1.41
C ALA A 151 9.87 -8.19 -0.31
N GLY A 152 8.88 -9.08 -0.42
CA GLY A 152 7.77 -9.15 0.53
C GLY A 152 6.54 -8.31 0.16
N ALA A 153 6.61 -7.45 -0.87
CA ALA A 153 5.44 -6.74 -1.36
C ALA A 153 4.43 -7.70 -2.02
N THR A 154 3.12 -7.47 -1.86
CA THR A 154 2.12 -8.18 -2.70
C THR A 154 2.17 -7.61 -4.11
N LEU A 155 2.12 -8.46 -5.14
CA LEU A 155 2.01 -8.02 -6.53
C LEU A 155 0.56 -8.10 -7.02
N LEU A 156 -0.07 -6.97 -7.30
CA LEU A 156 -1.33 -6.90 -8.04
C LEU A 156 -1.06 -6.50 -9.49
N ILE A 157 -1.49 -7.32 -10.44
CA ILE A 157 -1.45 -6.99 -11.87
C ILE A 157 -2.83 -6.50 -12.31
N PHE A 158 -2.93 -5.26 -12.77
CA PHE A 158 -4.11 -4.78 -13.48
C PHE A 158 -3.94 -5.01 -14.98
N ALA A 159 -4.71 -5.96 -15.52
CA ALA A 159 -4.92 -6.10 -16.95
C ALA A 159 -5.94 -5.04 -17.39
N ASN A 160 -5.45 -3.82 -17.61
CA ASN A 160 -6.27 -2.63 -17.81
C ASN A 160 -6.71 -2.44 -19.26
N LYS A 161 -7.71 -1.59 -19.47
CA LYS A 161 -8.32 -1.25 -20.77
C LYS A 161 -9.09 -2.40 -21.42
N GLN A 162 -9.74 -3.22 -20.60
CA GLN A 162 -10.62 -4.30 -21.06
C GLN A 162 -11.87 -3.78 -21.81
N ASP A 163 -12.16 -2.48 -21.74
CA ASP A 163 -13.20 -1.80 -22.52
C ASP A 163 -12.83 -1.65 -24.01
N LEU A 164 -11.55 -1.80 -24.38
CA LEU A 164 -11.10 -1.59 -25.76
C LEU A 164 -11.23 -2.85 -26.62
N PRO A 165 -11.61 -2.71 -27.90
CA PRO A 165 -11.55 -3.82 -28.85
C PRO A 165 -10.10 -4.27 -29.03
N GLY A 166 -9.86 -5.57 -29.02
CA GLY A 166 -8.52 -6.15 -29.15
C GLY A 166 -7.73 -6.21 -27.84
N ALA A 167 -8.33 -5.84 -26.71
CA ALA A 167 -7.77 -6.10 -25.39
C ALA A 167 -7.56 -7.60 -25.19
N LEU A 168 -6.35 -7.98 -24.79
CA LEU A 168 -6.02 -9.34 -24.43
C LEU A 168 -6.72 -9.75 -23.14
N SER A 169 -7.14 -11.01 -23.07
CA SER A 169 -7.68 -11.58 -21.84
C SER A 169 -6.61 -11.61 -20.74
N SER A 170 -7.04 -11.61 -19.48
CA SER A 170 -6.12 -11.78 -18.36
C SER A 170 -5.29 -13.06 -18.43
N ASN A 171 -5.84 -14.14 -19.02
CA ASN A 171 -5.08 -15.38 -19.22
C ASN A 171 -3.96 -15.19 -20.26
N ALA A 172 -4.23 -14.52 -21.38
CA ALA A 172 -3.20 -14.24 -22.38
C ALA A 172 -2.09 -13.34 -21.81
N ILE A 173 -2.44 -12.36 -20.97
CA ILE A 173 -1.46 -11.51 -20.28
C ILE A 173 -0.67 -12.32 -19.23
N ARG A 174 -1.34 -13.19 -18.47
CA ARG A 174 -0.70 -14.10 -17.50
C ARG A 174 0.37 -14.97 -18.16
N GLU A 175 0.05 -15.54 -19.32
CA GLU A 175 0.97 -16.33 -20.12
C GLU A 175 2.12 -15.46 -20.67
N ALA A 176 1.80 -14.31 -21.30
CA ALA A 176 2.79 -13.44 -21.92
C ALA A 176 3.81 -12.85 -20.93
N LEU A 177 3.38 -12.55 -19.71
CA LEU A 177 4.25 -12.05 -18.63
C LEU A 177 4.90 -13.17 -17.82
N GLU A 178 4.58 -14.43 -18.11
CA GLU A 178 5.03 -15.63 -17.37
C GLU A 178 4.76 -15.55 -15.87
N LEU A 179 3.58 -15.07 -15.47
CA LEU A 179 3.27 -14.83 -14.05
C LEU A 179 3.34 -16.11 -13.21
N ASP A 180 3.06 -17.28 -13.80
CA ASP A 180 3.15 -18.57 -13.12
C ASP A 180 4.56 -18.96 -12.69
N SER A 181 5.58 -18.36 -13.30
CA SER A 181 6.99 -18.53 -12.91
C SER A 181 7.35 -17.75 -11.65
N ILE A 182 6.53 -16.76 -11.25
CA ILE A 182 6.78 -15.92 -10.07
C ILE A 182 6.52 -16.75 -8.82
N LYS A 183 7.59 -17.02 -8.07
CA LYS A 183 7.56 -17.68 -6.76
C LYS A 183 8.01 -16.77 -5.62
N SER A 184 8.62 -15.64 -5.94
CA SER A 184 9.17 -14.69 -4.96
C SER A 184 8.12 -13.81 -4.29
N HIS A 185 6.95 -13.65 -4.92
CA HIS A 185 5.88 -12.77 -4.44
C HIS A 185 4.53 -13.47 -4.58
N HIS A 186 3.62 -13.17 -3.65
CA HIS A 186 2.20 -13.46 -3.84
C HIS A 186 1.66 -12.54 -4.92
N TRP A 187 0.87 -13.07 -5.84
CA TRP A 187 0.35 -12.28 -6.95
C TRP A 187 -1.06 -12.66 -7.38
N CYS A 188 -1.76 -11.69 -7.98
CA CYS A 188 -3.03 -11.89 -8.67
C CYS A 188 -3.10 -10.97 -9.89
N ILE A 189 -3.81 -11.41 -10.92
CA ILE A 189 -4.14 -10.62 -12.09
C ILE A 189 -5.64 -10.31 -12.11
N GLN A 190 -5.98 -9.04 -12.23
CA GLN A 190 -7.35 -8.55 -12.27
C GLN A 190 -7.62 -7.85 -13.62
N ALA A 191 -8.58 -8.38 -14.37
CA ALA A 191 -9.17 -7.70 -15.53
C ALA A 191 -9.87 -6.42 -15.06
N CYS A 192 -9.57 -5.27 -15.66
CA CYS A 192 -10.23 -4.01 -15.27
C CYS A 192 -10.31 -3.00 -16.42
N SER A 193 -11.10 -1.95 -16.19
CA SER A 193 -11.06 -0.73 -16.98
C SER A 193 -10.97 0.49 -16.06
N ALA A 194 -9.86 1.20 -16.17
CA ALA A 194 -9.66 2.48 -15.50
C ALA A 194 -10.67 3.55 -15.98
N PHE A 195 -11.09 3.45 -17.24
CA PHE A 195 -12.02 4.39 -17.86
C PHE A 195 -13.43 4.24 -17.27
N THR A 196 -13.95 3.02 -17.25
CA THR A 196 -15.29 2.75 -16.69
C THR A 196 -15.27 2.68 -15.15
N GLY A 197 -14.17 2.23 -14.57
CA GLY A 197 -14.01 1.93 -13.14
C GLY A 197 -14.26 0.47 -12.78
N GLU A 198 -14.57 -0.37 -13.76
CA GLU A 198 -14.91 -1.77 -13.56
C GLU A 198 -13.74 -2.56 -12.94
N ASN A 199 -14.06 -3.36 -11.91
CA ASN A 199 -13.17 -4.29 -11.21
C ASN A 199 -11.91 -3.69 -10.55
N LEU A 200 -11.78 -2.36 -10.49
CA LEU A 200 -10.66 -1.72 -9.80
C LEU A 200 -10.68 -2.03 -8.30
N LEU A 201 -11.84 -1.88 -7.65
CA LEU A 201 -11.98 -2.17 -6.23
C LEU A 201 -11.77 -3.65 -5.92
N THR A 202 -12.23 -4.56 -6.77
CA THR A 202 -12.01 -6.01 -6.62
C THR A 202 -10.52 -6.35 -6.54
N GLY A 203 -9.69 -5.75 -7.39
CA GLY A 203 -8.24 -5.95 -7.35
C GLY A 203 -7.62 -5.41 -6.06
N ILE A 204 -8.04 -4.22 -5.63
CA ILE A 204 -7.58 -3.63 -4.35
C ILE A 204 -8.02 -4.46 -3.16
N ASP A 205 -9.24 -4.99 -3.15
CA ASP A 205 -9.74 -5.84 -2.08
C ASP A 205 -8.89 -7.09 -1.89
N TRP A 206 -8.56 -7.77 -3.00
CA TRP A 206 -7.63 -8.91 -2.96
C TRP A 206 -6.25 -8.50 -2.43
N LEU A 207 -5.72 -7.36 -2.89
CA LEU A 207 -4.42 -6.84 -2.45
C LEU A 207 -4.40 -6.59 -0.93
N LEU A 208 -5.47 -5.99 -0.39
CA LEU A 208 -5.59 -5.74 1.04
C LEU A 208 -5.72 -7.02 1.85
N ASP A 209 -6.48 -8.00 1.36
CA ASP A 209 -6.66 -9.27 2.04
C ASP A 209 -5.34 -10.04 2.12
N ASP A 210 -4.56 -10.07 1.04
CA ASP A 210 -3.25 -10.72 1.00
C ASP A 210 -2.23 -10.01 1.91
N ILE A 211 -2.12 -8.67 1.84
CA ILE A 211 -1.24 -7.89 2.73
C ILE A 211 -1.62 -8.13 4.20
N SER A 212 -2.91 -8.05 4.53
CA SER A 212 -3.40 -8.26 5.89
C SER A 212 -3.04 -9.65 6.40
N SER A 213 -3.26 -10.69 5.58
CA SER A 213 -2.95 -12.07 5.95
C SER A 213 -1.48 -12.27 6.32
N ARG A 214 -0.56 -11.60 5.62
CA ARG A 214 0.87 -11.66 5.91
C ARG A 214 1.21 -11.01 7.24
N ILE A 215 0.69 -9.81 7.50
CA ILE A 215 0.91 -9.08 8.75
C ILE A 215 0.49 -9.95 9.94
N PHE A 216 -0.68 -10.59 9.86
CA PHE A 216 -1.19 -11.45 10.95
C PHE A 216 -0.47 -12.80 11.09
N THR A 217 0.25 -13.28 10.07
CA THR A 217 1.06 -14.50 10.18
C THR A 217 2.46 -14.28 10.76
N THR A 218 2.92 -13.04 10.84
CA THR A 218 4.22 -12.67 11.43
C THR A 218 4.18 -12.29 12.91
N ASP A 219 2.98 -12.27 13.51
CA ASP A 219 2.75 -12.13 14.96
C ASP A 219 2.57 -13.50 15.64
#